data_AF-A0A0U3PXW3-F1
#
_entry.id   AF-A0A0U3PXW3-F1
#
_cell.length_a   1.000
_cell.length_b   1.000
_cell.length_c   1.000
_cell.angle_alpha   90.00
_cell.angle_beta   90.00
_cell.angle_gamma   90.00
#
_symmetry.space_group_name_H-M   'P 1'
#
loop_
_entity.id
_entity.type
_entity.pdbx_description
1 polymer ?
#
loop_
_entity_poly.entity_id
_entity_poly.type
_entity_poly.pdbx_seq_one_letter_code
_entity_poly.pdbx_strand_id
1 'polypeptide(L)'
;MTDDREALQASWNRTRGHLDAARIHLTGLPNADLSATLEFLDHDELGLAFDCLVDLGDDLHLPLAFWQRLDRAAREMRLYSDALYTPHLTAADLCRRHLAAASEKE
;
A
#
# COMPACT_ATOMS: atom_id res chain seq x y z
N MET A 1 17.29 -23.41 3.55
CA MET A 1 15.84 -23.68 3.57
C MET A 1 15.12 -23.00 4.74
N THR A 2 15.73 -22.83 5.93
CA THR A 2 15.17 -21.97 7.01
C THR A 2 15.34 -20.48 6.70
N ASP A 3 16.49 -20.10 6.14
CA ASP A 3 16.85 -18.71 5.81
C ASP A 3 15.82 -18.03 4.88
N ASP A 4 15.33 -18.74 3.85
CA ASP A 4 14.32 -18.23 2.92
C ASP A 4 12.97 -17.92 3.59
N ARG A 5 12.58 -18.72 4.59
CA ARG A 5 11.32 -18.52 5.32
C ARG A 5 11.42 -17.34 6.29
N GLU A 6 12.55 -17.20 6.97
CA GLU A 6 12.80 -16.07 7.86
C GLU A 6 12.88 -14.75 7.08
N ALA A 7 13.54 -14.76 5.91
CA ALA A 7 13.58 -13.62 5.01
C ALA A 7 12.19 -13.23 4.49
N LEU A 8 11.36 -14.22 4.12
CA LEU A 8 9.98 -13.98 3.69
C LEU A 8 9.13 -13.39 4.81
N GLN A 9 9.17 -13.97 6.00
CA GLN A 9 8.44 -13.46 7.17
C GLN A 9 8.86 -12.04 7.53
N ALA A 10 10.16 -11.74 7.46
CA ALA A 10 10.66 -10.39 7.68
C ALA A 10 10.12 -9.39 6.64
N SER A 11 9.99 -9.79 5.37
CA SER A 11 9.40 -8.95 4.33
C SER A 11 7.90 -8.72 4.56
N TRP A 12 7.16 -9.73 5.01
CA TRP A 12 5.74 -9.58 5.38
C TRP A 12 5.56 -8.62 6.55
N ASN A 13 6.40 -8.74 7.59
CA ASN A 13 6.36 -7.84 8.74
C ASN A 13 6.66 -6.39 8.33
N ARG A 14 7.64 -6.16 7.44
CA ARG A 14 7.95 -4.82 6.90
C ARG A 14 6.79 -4.27 6.08
N THR A 15 6.21 -5.09 5.21
CA THR A 15 5.04 -4.73 4.40
C THR A 15 3.88 -4.31 5.29
N ARG A 16 3.52 -5.13 6.29
CA ARG A 16 2.47 -4.83 7.25
C ARG A 16 2.73 -3.53 8.01
N GLY A 17 3.98 -3.29 8.43
CA GLY A 17 4.37 -2.03 9.07
C GLY A 17 4.22 -0.79 8.17
N HIS A 18 4.43 -0.93 6.86
CA HIS A 18 4.20 0.15 5.91
C HIS A 18 2.71 0.43 5.71
N LEU A 19 1.88 -0.61 5.59
CA LEU A 19 0.43 -0.48 5.48
C LEU A 19 -0.19 0.12 6.74
N ASP A 20 0.27 -0.30 7.92
CA ASP A 20 -0.19 0.28 9.19
C ASP A 20 0.17 1.77 9.31
N ALA A 21 1.40 2.14 8.94
CA ALA A 21 1.81 3.55 8.92
C ALA A 21 0.99 4.38 7.92
N ALA A 22 0.62 3.83 6.77
CA ALA A 22 -0.26 4.49 5.81
C ALA A 22 -1.66 4.70 6.41
N ARG A 23 -2.23 3.65 7.03
CA ARG A 23 -3.54 3.68 7.70
C ARG A 23 -3.65 4.79 8.76
N ILE A 24 -2.58 5.09 9.49
CA ILE A 24 -2.60 6.17 10.50
C ILE A 24 -3.02 7.53 9.90
N HIS A 25 -2.69 7.80 8.64
CA HIS A 25 -3.11 9.04 7.96
C HIS A 25 -4.61 9.13 7.68
N LEU A 26 -5.30 7.99 7.70
CA LEU A 26 -6.75 7.88 7.50
C LEU A 26 -7.52 7.91 8.83
N THR A 27 -6.86 7.60 9.95
CA THR A 27 -7.50 7.57 11.28
C THR A 27 -8.07 8.94 11.65
N GLY A 28 -9.37 8.98 11.91
CA GLY A 28 -10.08 10.19 12.32
C GLY A 28 -10.63 11.03 11.16
N LEU A 29 -10.45 10.60 9.90
CA LEU A 29 -11.16 11.20 8.78
C LEU A 29 -12.61 10.69 8.75
N PRO A 30 -13.61 11.59 8.63
CA PRO A 30 -15.02 11.21 8.73
C PRO A 30 -15.53 10.33 7.57
N ASN A 31 -14.77 10.28 6.46
CA ASN A 31 -15.13 9.55 5.23
C ASN A 31 -14.23 8.33 4.97
N ALA A 32 -13.30 8.01 5.88
CA ALA A 32 -12.42 6.86 5.71
C ALA A 32 -13.03 5.62 6.36
N ASP A 33 -13.65 4.74 5.58
CA ASP A 33 -14.01 3.41 6.07
C ASP A 33 -12.77 2.50 6.05
N LEU A 34 -12.23 2.24 7.25
CA LEU A 34 -11.06 1.38 7.43
C LEU A 34 -11.43 -0.08 7.73
N SER A 35 -12.73 -0.41 7.77
CA SER A 35 -13.22 -1.72 8.20
C SER A 35 -12.63 -2.86 7.36
N ALA A 36 -12.72 -2.76 6.02
CA ALA A 36 -12.17 -3.75 5.10
C ALA A 36 -10.64 -3.85 5.20
N THR A 37 -9.95 -2.71 5.26
CA THR A 37 -8.48 -2.70 5.41
C THR A 37 -8.03 -3.40 6.68
N LEU A 38 -8.75 -3.22 7.79
CA LEU A 38 -8.44 -3.84 9.07
C LEU A 38 -8.64 -5.34 9.06
N GLU A 39 -9.71 -5.83 8.43
CA GLU A 39 -9.98 -7.25 8.25
C GLU A 39 -8.85 -7.93 7.45
N PHE A 40 -8.45 -7.34 6.33
CA PHE A 40 -7.36 -7.87 5.51
C PHE A 40 -6.00 -7.88 6.24
N LEU A 41 -5.72 -6.86 7.05
CA LEU A 41 -4.52 -6.83 7.87
C LEU A 41 -4.54 -7.90 8.97
N ASP A 42 -5.70 -8.24 9.53
CA ASP A 42 -5.84 -9.32 10.52
C ASP A 42 -5.55 -10.69 9.90
N HIS A 43 -5.97 -10.89 8.64
CA HIS A 43 -5.79 -12.13 7.89
C HIS A 43 -4.48 -12.23 7.10
N ASP A 44 -3.55 -11.28 7.26
CA ASP A 44 -2.29 -11.18 6.48
C ASP A 44 -2.53 -11.11 4.94
N GLU A 45 -3.70 -10.65 4.51
CA GLU A 45 -4.06 -10.39 3.11
C GLU A 45 -3.49 -9.03 2.65
N LEU A 46 -2.16 -8.89 2.72
CA LEU A 46 -1.45 -7.62 2.55
C LEU A 46 -1.69 -6.94 1.19
N GLY A 47 -1.93 -7.72 0.13
CA GLY A 47 -2.27 -7.20 -1.19
C GLY A 47 -3.64 -6.53 -1.22
N LEU A 48 -4.66 -7.16 -0.62
CA LEU A 48 -6.01 -6.60 -0.53
C LEU A 48 -6.05 -5.38 0.37
N ALA A 49 -5.31 -5.41 1.49
CA ALA A 49 -5.15 -4.25 2.35
C ALA A 49 -4.47 -3.08 1.61
N PHE A 50 -3.49 -3.36 0.75
CA PHE A 50 -2.85 -2.35 -0.09
C PHE A 50 -3.82 -1.75 -1.11
N ASP A 51 -4.58 -2.57 -1.82
CA ASP A 51 -5.55 -2.12 -2.82
C ASP A 51 -6.60 -1.19 -2.19
N CYS A 52 -7.19 -1.58 -1.04
CA CYS A 52 -8.13 -0.74 -0.32
C CYS A 52 -7.54 0.62 0.12
N LEU A 53 -6.30 0.61 0.60
CA LEU A 53 -5.63 1.86 1.01
C LEU A 53 -5.36 2.77 -0.20
N VAL A 54 -5.00 2.22 -1.35
CA VAL A 54 -4.83 3.01 -2.58
C VAL A 54 -6.14 3.66 -3.00
N ASP A 55 -7.24 2.89 -3.03
CA ASP A 55 -8.56 3.41 -3.41
C ASP A 55 -9.02 4.54 -2.47
N LEU A 56 -8.91 4.33 -1.16
CA LEU A 56 -9.22 5.36 -0.15
C LEU A 56 -8.31 6.60 -0.29
N GLY A 57 -7.04 6.39 -0.63
CA GLY A 57 -6.08 7.48 -0.81
C GLY A 57 -6.41 8.35 -2.01
N ASP A 58 -6.86 7.74 -3.11
CA ASP A 58 -7.28 8.41 -4.34
C ASP A 58 -8.53 9.26 -4.07
N ASP A 59 -9.55 8.69 -3.44
CA ASP A 59 -10.81 9.37 -3.11
C ASP A 59 -10.58 10.56 -2.16
N LEU A 60 -9.74 10.37 -1.13
CA LEU A 60 -9.54 11.35 -0.06
C LEU A 60 -8.38 12.32 -0.31
N HIS A 61 -7.72 12.23 -1.47
CA HIS A 61 -6.61 13.11 -1.86
C HIS A 61 -5.51 13.21 -0.79
N LEU A 62 -5.04 12.05 -0.33
CA LEU A 62 -4.10 11.97 0.80
C LEU A 62 -2.72 12.58 0.50
N PRO A 63 -1.98 13.02 1.54
CA PRO A 63 -0.69 13.69 1.39
C PRO A 63 0.40 12.76 0.84
N LEU A 64 1.47 13.34 0.28
CA LEU A 64 2.63 12.61 -0.25
C LEU A 64 3.18 11.54 0.72
N ALA A 65 3.23 11.86 2.02
CA ALA A 65 3.72 10.93 3.05
C ALA A 65 2.94 9.61 3.09
N PHE A 66 1.64 9.64 2.82
CA PHE A 66 0.80 8.43 2.71
C PHE A 66 1.26 7.57 1.53
N TRP A 67 1.36 8.18 0.35
CA TRP A 67 1.76 7.49 -0.88
C TRP A 67 3.18 6.93 -0.80
N GLN A 68 4.09 7.59 -0.09
CA GLN A 68 5.44 7.08 0.18
C GLN A 68 5.44 5.80 1.05
N ARG A 69 4.46 5.65 1.95
CA ARG A 69 4.31 4.40 2.72
C ARG A 69 3.82 3.27 1.82
N LEU A 70 2.86 3.57 0.95
CA LEU A 70 2.35 2.59 -0.01
C LEU A 70 3.43 2.15 -1.02
N ASP A 71 4.26 3.04 -1.56
CA ASP A 71 5.35 2.60 -2.46
C ASP A 71 6.35 1.66 -1.77
N ARG A 72 6.67 1.90 -0.49
CA ARG A 72 7.52 0.97 0.26
C ARG A 72 6.86 -0.41 0.43
N ALA A 73 5.55 -0.46 0.70
CA ALA A 73 4.81 -1.72 0.77
C ALA A 73 4.79 -2.43 -0.60
N ALA A 74 4.52 -1.70 -1.69
CA ALA A 74 4.49 -2.23 -3.05
C ALA A 74 5.86 -2.78 -3.49
N ARG A 75 6.97 -2.16 -3.06
CA ARG A 75 8.33 -2.66 -3.32
C ARG A 75 8.64 -3.95 -2.59
N GLU A 76 8.29 -4.05 -1.31
CA GLU A 76 8.47 -5.29 -0.53
C GLU A 76 7.69 -6.45 -1.16
N MET A 77 6.47 -6.19 -1.64
CA MET A 77 5.62 -7.16 -2.36
C MET A 77 5.99 -7.34 -3.84
N ARG A 78 6.94 -6.55 -4.37
CA ARG A 78 7.38 -6.58 -5.78
C ARG A 78 6.27 -6.36 -6.82
N LEU A 79 5.21 -5.63 -6.47
CA LEU A 79 4.04 -5.39 -7.34
C LEU A 79 4.39 -4.68 -8.66
N TYR A 80 5.49 -3.94 -8.64
CA TYR A 80 5.99 -3.15 -9.76
C TYR A 80 6.58 -3.94 -10.93
N SER A 81 6.96 -5.19 -10.69
CA SER A 81 7.54 -6.06 -11.72
C SER A 81 6.47 -6.84 -12.49
N ASP A 82 5.25 -6.93 -11.94
CA ASP A 82 4.14 -7.71 -12.49
C ASP A 82 3.32 -6.93 -13.54
N ALA A 83 3.44 -5.60 -13.55
CA ALA A 83 2.72 -4.68 -14.43
C ALA A 83 2.98 -4.85 -15.94
N LEU A 84 3.92 -5.71 -16.35
CA LEU A 84 4.18 -6.01 -17.77
C LEU A 84 3.10 -6.92 -18.39
N TYR A 85 2.27 -7.58 -17.59
CA TYR A 85 1.28 -8.57 -18.08
C TYR A 85 -0.19 -8.19 -17.82
N THR A 86 -0.45 -7.09 -17.12
CA THR A 86 -1.81 -6.63 -16.81
C THR A 86 -2.19 -5.42 -17.67
N PRO A 87 -3.20 -5.53 -18.56
CA PRO A 87 -3.64 -4.42 -19.41
C PRO A 87 -4.46 -3.35 -18.64
N HIS A 88 -4.74 -3.57 -17.36
CA HIS A 88 -5.50 -2.65 -16.50
C HIS A 88 -4.56 -1.95 -15.51
N LEU A 89 -4.90 -0.70 -15.16
CA LEU A 89 -4.22 0.02 -14.09
C LEU A 89 -4.31 -0.79 -12.80
N THR A 90 -3.16 -1.14 -12.23
CA THR A 90 -3.10 -1.72 -10.90
C THR A 90 -3.10 -0.62 -9.84
N ALA A 91 -3.47 -0.97 -8.60
CA ALA A 91 -3.32 -0.08 -7.45
C ALA A 91 -1.87 0.42 -7.30
N ALA A 92 -0.88 -0.42 -7.63
CA ALA A 92 0.52 -0.05 -7.62
C ALA A 92 0.85 1.04 -8.67
N ASP A 93 0.25 0.97 -9.85
CA ASP A 93 0.39 2.02 -10.88
C ASP A 93 -0.26 3.34 -10.45
N LEU A 94 -1.42 3.28 -9.79
CA LEU A 94 -2.08 4.47 -9.26
C LEU A 94 -1.23 5.13 -8.15
N CYS A 95 -0.69 4.33 -7.23
CA CYS A 95 0.24 4.81 -6.20
C CYS A 95 1.46 5.55 -6.81
N ARG A 96 2.05 5.02 -7.90
CA ARG A 96 3.16 5.69 -8.59
C ARG A 96 2.76 7.02 -9.20
N ARG A 97 1.56 7.11 -9.77
CA ARG A 97 1.06 8.36 -10.37
C ARG A 97 0.90 9.44 -9.32
N HIS A 98 0.34 9.10 -8.16
CA HIS A 98 0.24 10.04 -7.05
C HIS A 98 1.60 10.49 -6.51
N LEU A 99 2.57 9.57 -6.42
CA LEU A 99 3.94 9.94 -6.04
C LEU A 99 4.58 10.90 -7.03
N ALA A 100 4.46 10.64 -8.33
CA ALA A 100 4.96 11.54 -9.36
C ALA A 100 4.27 12.92 -9.26
N ALA A 101 2.94 12.93 -9.26
CA ALA A 101 2.15 14.17 -9.23
C ALA A 101 2.34 14.99 -7.95
N ALA A 102 2.58 14.35 -6.81
CA ALA A 102 2.83 15.02 -5.55
C ALA A 102 4.28 15.52 -5.42
N SER A 103 5.25 14.80 -6.00
CA SER A 103 6.66 15.24 -6.02
C SER A 103 6.91 16.43 -6.95
N GLU A 104 6.06 16.66 -7.95
CA GLU A 104 6.13 17.83 -8.85
C GLU A 104 5.61 19.12 -8.20
N LYS A 105 4.94 19.03 -7.04
CA LYS A 105 4.32 20.15 -6.34
C LYS A 105 5.14 20.67 -5.16
N GLU A 106 6.30 20.07 -4.88
CA GLU A 106 7.24 20.47 -3.83
C GLU A 106 8.32 21.44 -4.32
#